data_AF-A0A956C8J1-F1
#
_entry.id   AF-A0A956C8J1-F1
#
_cell.length_a   1.000
_cell.length_b   1.000
_cell.length_c   1.000
_cell.angle_alpha   90.00
_cell.angle_beta   90.00
_cell.angle_gamma   90.00
#
_symmetry.space_group_name_H-M   'P 1'
#
loop_
_entity.id
_entity.type
_entity.pdbx_description
1 polymer ?
#
loop_
_entity_poly.entity_id
_entity_poly.type
_entity_poly.pdbx_seq_one_letter_code
_entity_poly.pdbx_strand_id
1 'polypeptide(L)'
;MARAARMLPLLAALMGCTTVDPGPNFVVPDEQFDADFFFCRIEPEILNAKKCGPGDPGVDGANSCHFNASAVSGMAIAAHPPIDCVDGKPVNRALIGAGSAAQGNLQAVSLVMSRDVATAPFLLRPTGQNHPRAIFGRDDPVVDLMRQWAAR
;
A
#
# COMPACT_ATOMS: atom_id res chain seq x y z
N MET A 1 2.07 -71.20 -13.03
CA MET A 1 1.10 -70.13 -12.71
C MET A 1 1.82 -68.79 -12.83
N ALA A 2 1.36 -67.93 -13.73
CA ALA A 2 2.07 -66.74 -14.20
C ALA A 2 1.79 -65.49 -13.35
N ARG A 3 2.86 -64.71 -13.14
CA ARG A 3 2.97 -63.24 -13.00
C ARG A 3 1.74 -62.42 -12.57
N ALA A 4 1.92 -61.54 -11.58
CA ALA A 4 2.17 -60.11 -11.83
C ALA A 4 2.15 -59.31 -10.53
N ALA A 5 3.31 -58.74 -10.16
CA ALA A 5 3.38 -57.60 -9.27
C ALA A 5 2.70 -56.40 -9.94
N ARG A 6 1.78 -55.73 -9.23
CA ARG A 6 1.23 -54.43 -9.64
C ARG A 6 1.66 -53.38 -8.62
N MET A 7 2.77 -52.72 -8.93
CA MET A 7 3.01 -51.33 -8.51
C MET A 7 2.23 -50.40 -9.45
N LEU A 8 1.52 -49.41 -8.91
CA LEU A 8 1.30 -48.04 -9.44
C LEU A 8 0.24 -47.30 -8.61
N PRO A 9 0.19 -45.96 -8.56
CA PRO A 9 1.25 -45.01 -8.21
C PRO A 9 0.79 -43.97 -7.16
N LEU A 10 1.78 -43.29 -6.59
CA LEU A 10 1.71 -42.05 -5.85
C LEU A 10 1.21 -40.90 -6.77
N LEU A 11 -0.05 -40.47 -6.64
CA LEU A 11 -0.49 -39.18 -7.21
C LEU A 11 -0.08 -38.06 -6.25
N ALA A 12 1.16 -37.59 -6.39
CA ALA A 12 1.58 -36.29 -5.89
C ALA A 12 0.89 -35.22 -6.73
N ALA A 13 -0.21 -34.65 -6.21
CA ALA A 13 -0.81 -33.45 -6.74
C ALA A 13 0.16 -32.28 -6.51
N LEU A 14 1.06 -32.07 -7.47
CA LEU A 14 1.81 -30.83 -7.65
C LEU A 14 0.78 -29.73 -7.96
N MET A 15 0.24 -29.11 -6.92
CA MET A 15 -0.35 -27.77 -7.02
C MET A 15 0.82 -26.83 -7.35
N GLY A 16 1.14 -26.74 -8.64
CA GLY A 16 2.12 -25.79 -9.14
C GLY A 16 1.62 -24.37 -8.86
N CYS A 17 2.45 -23.58 -8.18
CA CYS A 17 2.36 -22.14 -8.24
C CYS A 17 2.43 -21.75 -9.72
N THR A 18 1.31 -21.39 -10.33
CA THR A 18 1.32 -20.88 -11.71
C THR A 18 1.90 -19.48 -11.68
N THR A 19 3.21 -19.37 -11.86
CA THR A 19 3.82 -18.09 -12.19
C THR A 19 3.31 -17.70 -13.57
N VAL A 20 2.49 -16.64 -13.64
CA VAL A 20 2.08 -16.06 -14.91
C VAL A 20 3.33 -15.44 -15.52
N ASP A 21 3.80 -16.00 -16.64
CA ASP A 21 4.86 -15.37 -17.43
C ASP A 21 4.30 -14.06 -18.00
N PRO A 22 4.82 -12.90 -17.58
CA PRO A 22 4.28 -11.62 -18.01
C PRO A 22 4.71 -11.26 -19.44
N GLY A 23 5.49 -12.12 -20.10
CA GLY A 23 5.95 -11.97 -21.46
C GLY A 23 7.18 -11.08 -21.58
N PRO A 24 7.82 -11.05 -22.77
CA PRO A 24 9.11 -10.39 -23.00
C PRO A 24 9.04 -8.85 -22.96
N ASN A 25 7.83 -8.28 -22.88
CA ASN A 25 7.57 -6.83 -22.87
C ASN A 25 6.75 -6.41 -21.65
N PHE A 26 6.92 -7.08 -20.51
CA PHE A 26 6.32 -6.63 -19.27
C PHE A 26 6.97 -5.32 -18.82
N VAL A 27 6.31 -4.22 -19.13
CA VAL A 27 6.63 -2.91 -18.59
C VAL A 27 5.74 -2.73 -17.38
N VAL A 28 6.32 -2.80 -16.18
CA VAL A 28 5.64 -2.24 -14.99
C VAL A 28 5.49 -0.75 -15.26
N PRO A 29 4.27 -0.20 -15.25
CA PRO A 29 4.11 1.24 -15.33
C PRO A 29 4.86 1.86 -14.15
N ASP A 30 5.92 2.60 -14.44
CA ASP A 30 6.58 3.47 -13.46
C ASP A 30 5.67 4.71 -13.27
N GLU A 31 4.50 4.50 -12.67
CA GLU A 31 3.69 5.61 -12.15
C GLU A 31 4.46 6.22 -10.98
N GLN A 32 5.34 7.16 -11.31
CA GLN A 32 6.01 7.99 -10.33
C GLN A 32 5.04 9.09 -9.91
N PHE A 33 4.70 9.10 -8.62
CA PHE A 33 3.92 10.17 -8.01
C PHE A 33 4.85 11.19 -7.34
N ASP A 34 4.40 12.43 -7.22
CA ASP A 34 5.14 13.51 -6.57
C ASP A 34 5.47 13.16 -5.11
N ALA A 35 6.76 12.85 -4.87
CA ALA A 35 7.27 12.45 -3.56
C ALA A 35 7.24 13.62 -2.56
N ASP A 36 7.57 14.84 -3.00
CA ASP A 36 7.56 16.01 -2.12
C ASP A 36 6.11 16.28 -1.66
N PHE A 37 5.11 16.15 -2.55
CA PHE A 37 3.70 16.24 -2.17
C PHE A 37 3.27 15.11 -1.22
N PHE A 38 3.77 13.88 -1.43
CA PHE A 38 3.47 12.78 -0.53
C PHE A 38 3.95 13.07 0.91
N PHE A 39 5.22 13.41 1.08
CA PHE A 39 5.81 13.65 2.39
C PHE A 39 5.19 14.86 3.09
N CYS A 40 4.89 15.92 2.34
CA CYS A 40 4.43 17.17 2.93
C CYS A 40 2.92 17.24 3.14
N ARG A 41 2.11 16.46 2.40
CA ARG A 41 0.65 16.53 2.44
C ARG A 41 0.01 15.18 2.74
N ILE A 42 0.29 14.15 1.93
CA ILE A 42 -0.42 12.86 1.99
C ILE A 42 -0.14 12.12 3.30
N GLU A 43 1.12 11.91 3.62
CA GLU A 43 1.50 11.18 4.83
C GLU A 43 0.99 11.86 6.12
N PRO A 44 1.22 13.17 6.36
CA PRO A 44 0.75 13.82 7.57
C PRO A 44 -0.79 13.96 7.64
N GLU A 45 -1.46 14.37 6.57
CA GLU A 45 -2.89 14.70 6.61
C GLU A 45 -3.80 13.49 6.40
N ILE A 46 -3.29 12.41 5.82
CA ILE A 46 -4.09 11.21 5.52
C ILE A 46 -3.61 10.05 6.39
N LEU A 47 -2.37 9.58 6.20
CA LEU A 47 -1.92 8.37 6.90
C LEU A 47 -1.90 8.56 8.42
N ASN A 48 -1.44 9.73 8.88
CA ASN A 48 -1.27 10.04 10.29
C ASN A 48 -2.53 10.66 10.93
N ALA A 49 -3.12 11.68 10.28
CA ALA A 49 -4.27 12.38 10.85
C ALA A 49 -5.57 11.56 10.76
N LYS A 50 -5.81 10.84 9.66
CA LYS A 50 -6.99 9.96 9.50
C LYS A 50 -6.77 8.54 10.04
N LYS A 51 -5.64 8.29 10.71
CA LYS A 51 -5.38 7.04 11.46
C LYS A 51 -5.37 5.77 10.61
N CYS A 52 -4.90 5.86 9.36
CA CYS A 52 -4.71 4.67 8.52
C CYS A 52 -3.63 3.73 9.10
N GLY A 53 -2.61 4.27 9.79
CA GLY A 53 -1.51 3.49 10.38
C GLY A 53 -1.91 2.62 11.58
N PRO A 54 -1.86 3.14 12.82
CA PRO A 54 -2.10 2.35 14.03
C PRO A 54 -3.59 2.09 14.32
N GLY A 55 -4.50 2.66 13.52
CA GLY A 55 -5.92 2.73 13.84
C GLY A 55 -6.27 3.90 14.77
N ASP A 56 -7.56 4.07 15.02
CA ASP A 56 -8.15 4.93 16.05
C ASP A 56 -8.12 4.18 17.40
N PRO A 57 -7.39 4.66 18.42
CA PRO A 57 -7.29 4.00 19.71
C PRO A 57 -8.61 3.90 20.49
N GLY A 58 -9.63 4.69 20.11
CA GLY A 58 -10.97 4.60 20.70
C GLY A 58 -11.84 3.49 20.10
N VAL A 59 -11.41 2.90 18.97
CA VAL A 59 -12.18 1.91 18.20
C VAL A 59 -11.39 0.62 17.98
N ASP A 60 -10.08 0.73 17.76
CA ASP A 60 -9.22 -0.37 17.34
C ASP A 60 -8.24 -0.81 18.43
N GLY A 61 -7.75 -2.05 18.31
CA GLY A 61 -6.63 -2.54 19.12
C GLY A 61 -5.31 -1.83 18.76
N ALA A 62 -4.31 -1.96 19.63
CA ALA A 62 -2.98 -1.40 19.38
C ALA A 62 -2.36 -1.97 18.08
N ASN A 63 -1.76 -1.10 17.24
CA ASN A 63 -1.02 -1.45 16.01
C ASN A 63 -1.86 -2.16 14.93
N SER A 64 -3.15 -1.81 14.77
CA SER A 64 -4.13 -2.75 14.23
C SER A 64 -4.32 -2.77 12.71
N CYS A 65 -3.94 -1.76 11.93
CA CYS A 65 -4.26 -1.78 10.49
C CYS A 65 -3.02 -1.74 9.58
N HIS A 66 -2.37 -0.59 9.40
CA HIS A 66 -1.28 -0.48 8.43
C HIS A 66 0.12 -0.34 9.03
N PHE A 67 0.28 -0.21 10.36
CA PHE A 67 1.60 -0.28 11.04
C PHE A 67 2.03 -1.69 11.48
N ASN A 68 1.27 -2.71 11.10
CA ASN A 68 1.61 -4.11 11.35
C ASN A 68 1.62 -4.88 10.03
N ALA A 69 2.81 -5.25 9.56
CA ALA A 69 2.98 -5.95 8.29
C ALA A 69 2.25 -7.31 8.24
N SER A 70 2.03 -7.94 9.40
CA SER A 70 1.25 -9.17 9.51
C SER A 70 -0.27 -8.95 9.40
N ALA A 71 -0.74 -7.71 9.56
CA ALA A 71 -2.16 -7.36 9.46
C ALA A 71 -2.55 -6.95 8.02
N VAL A 72 -1.70 -6.22 7.31
CA VAL A 72 -1.95 -5.78 5.93
C VAL A 72 -0.74 -6.07 5.04
N SER A 73 -0.78 -7.21 4.36
CA SER A 73 0.21 -7.57 3.36
C SER A 73 0.15 -6.60 2.16
N GLY A 74 1.31 -6.08 1.75
CA GLY A 74 1.45 -5.23 0.55
C GLY A 74 1.11 -3.75 0.73
N MET A 75 0.66 -3.32 1.92
CA MET A 75 0.44 -1.89 2.23
C MET A 75 0.76 -1.56 3.69
N ALA A 76 1.79 -2.22 4.20
CA ALA A 76 2.33 -1.95 5.53
C ALA A 76 3.21 -0.71 5.46
N ILE A 77 2.90 0.25 6.32
CA ILE A 77 3.68 1.46 6.56
C ILE A 77 4.44 1.33 7.88
N ALA A 78 5.45 2.16 8.07
CA ALA A 78 6.28 2.22 9.27
C ALA A 78 6.12 3.58 9.95
N ALA A 79 6.11 3.57 11.28
CA ALA A 79 6.10 4.80 12.06
C ALA A 79 7.46 5.50 12.00
N HIS A 80 7.45 6.83 11.88
CA HIS A 80 8.62 7.69 12.00
C HIS A 80 8.22 9.10 12.43
N PRO A 81 9.16 9.94 12.89
CA PRO A 81 8.88 11.36 13.13
C PRO A 81 8.39 12.05 11.85
N PRO A 82 7.46 13.03 11.94
CA PRO A 82 6.98 13.78 10.78
C PRO A 82 8.12 14.39 9.96
N ILE A 83 7.94 14.47 8.65
CA ILE A 83 8.88 15.13 7.75
C ILE A 83 8.59 16.63 7.74
N ASP A 84 9.54 17.43 8.19
CA ASP A 84 9.44 18.89 8.14
C ASP A 84 9.52 19.37 6.70
N CYS A 85 8.58 20.24 6.32
CA CYS A 85 8.51 20.83 4.99
C CYS A 85 8.46 22.36 5.02
N VAL A 86 9.17 22.97 4.07
CA VAL A 86 9.13 24.42 3.78
C VAL A 86 8.80 24.58 2.31
N ASP A 87 7.79 25.41 2.01
CA ASP A 87 7.30 25.65 0.64
C ASP A 87 6.99 24.35 -0.14
N GLY A 88 6.42 23.37 0.56
CA GLY A 88 6.05 22.07 -0.02
C GLY A 88 7.21 21.13 -0.30
N LYS A 89 8.41 21.38 0.26
CA LYS A 89 9.58 20.52 0.08
C LYS A 89 10.15 20.04 1.41
N PRO A 90 10.54 18.76 1.52
CA PRO A 90 11.25 18.24 2.70
C PRO A 90 12.56 18.99 2.94
N VAL A 91 12.76 19.49 4.16
CA VAL A 91 13.98 20.24 4.52
C VAL A 91 15.17 19.33 4.85
N ASN A 92 14.90 18.09 5.28
CA ASN A 92 15.93 17.12 5.64
C ASN A 92 15.85 15.88 4.74
N ARG A 93 16.70 15.86 3.71
CA ARG A 93 16.76 14.75 2.74
C ARG A 93 17.23 13.43 3.34
N ALA A 94 17.94 13.43 4.48
CA ALA A 94 18.37 12.20 5.13
C ALA A 94 17.18 11.37 5.67
N LEU A 95 16.07 12.03 6.02
CA LEU A 95 14.87 11.37 6.52
C LEU A 95 14.04 10.70 5.42
N ILE A 96 14.24 11.08 4.16
CA ILE A 96 13.53 10.55 2.98
C ILE A 96 14.46 9.78 2.03
N GLY A 97 15.66 9.44 2.49
CA GLY A 97 16.63 8.66 1.71
C GLY A 97 16.23 7.19 1.57
N ALA A 98 16.92 6.48 0.68
CA ALA A 98 16.75 5.04 0.51
C ALA A 98 16.91 4.29 1.85
N GLY A 99 15.96 3.40 2.14
CA GLY A 99 15.93 2.64 3.39
C GLY A 99 15.31 3.37 4.58
N SER A 100 14.88 4.63 4.44
CA SER A 100 14.11 5.30 5.49
C SER A 100 12.66 4.80 5.56
N ALA A 101 12.05 4.92 6.74
CA ALA A 101 10.65 4.58 6.94
C ALA A 101 9.72 5.43 6.05
N ALA A 102 9.98 6.74 5.92
CA ALA A 102 9.21 7.63 5.05
C ALA A 102 9.26 7.18 3.59
N GLN A 103 10.46 6.84 3.10
CA GLN A 103 10.62 6.34 1.73
C GLN A 103 9.89 5.00 1.52
N GLY A 104 9.94 4.11 2.51
CA GLY A 104 9.16 2.87 2.50
C GLY A 104 7.65 3.12 2.45
N ASN A 105 7.15 4.12 3.18
CA ASN A 105 5.74 4.50 3.14
C ASN A 105 5.33 5.03 1.77
N LEU A 106 6.12 5.92 1.17
CA LEU A 106 5.90 6.40 -0.19
C LEU A 106 5.77 5.23 -1.18
N GLN A 107 6.69 4.27 -1.10
CA GLN A 107 6.66 3.08 -1.96
C GLN A 107 5.40 2.26 -1.73
N ALA A 108 5.07 1.94 -0.48
CA ALA A 108 3.89 1.16 -0.14
C ALA A 108 2.60 1.80 -0.64
N VAL A 109 2.41 3.11 -0.40
CA VAL A 109 1.19 3.81 -0.83
C VAL A 109 1.14 3.94 -2.35
N SER A 110 2.28 4.17 -3.01
CA SER A 110 2.32 4.27 -4.48
C SER A 110 1.86 2.97 -5.16
N LEU A 111 2.11 1.80 -4.56
CA LEU A 111 1.64 0.50 -5.09
C LEU A 111 0.11 0.36 -5.13
N VAL A 112 -0.60 1.13 -4.31
CA VAL A 112 -2.06 1.13 -4.24
C VAL A 112 -2.66 2.44 -4.71
N MET A 113 -1.86 3.25 -5.40
CA MET A 113 -2.29 4.49 -6.03
C MET A 113 -2.49 4.27 -7.53
N SER A 114 -3.25 5.15 -8.17
CA SER A 114 -3.39 5.17 -9.63
C SER A 114 -3.70 6.58 -10.10
N ARG A 115 -3.23 6.93 -11.31
CA ARG A 115 -3.68 8.13 -12.05
C ARG A 115 -5.20 8.09 -12.32
N ASP A 116 -5.78 6.91 -12.51
CA ASP A 116 -7.24 6.75 -12.56
C ASP A 116 -7.81 6.65 -11.13
N VAL A 117 -8.34 7.79 -10.65
CA VAL A 117 -8.94 7.92 -9.33
C VAL A 117 -10.19 7.05 -9.13
N ALA A 118 -10.81 6.55 -10.21
CA ALA A 118 -11.95 5.63 -10.11
C ALA A 118 -11.52 4.20 -9.77
N THR A 119 -10.22 3.87 -9.94
CA THR A 119 -9.66 2.56 -9.65
C THR A 119 -8.64 2.58 -8.52
N ALA A 120 -8.09 3.75 -8.15
CA ALA A 120 -7.04 3.90 -7.13
C ALA A 120 -7.47 3.35 -5.74
N PRO A 121 -6.94 2.20 -5.28
CA PRO A 121 -7.35 1.62 -4.00
C PRO A 121 -7.10 2.53 -2.81
N PHE A 122 -6.04 3.37 -2.85
CA PHE A 122 -5.76 4.37 -1.83
C PHE A 122 -6.96 5.30 -1.62
N LEU A 123 -7.71 5.65 -2.67
CA LEU A 123 -8.87 6.56 -2.60
C LEU A 123 -10.18 5.83 -2.25
N LEU A 124 -10.39 4.66 -2.84
CA LEU A 124 -11.67 3.93 -2.73
C LEU A 124 -11.83 3.20 -1.40
N ARG A 125 -10.75 2.60 -0.90
CA ARG A 125 -10.78 1.75 0.31
C ARG A 125 -11.14 2.53 1.57
N PRO A 126 -10.42 3.60 1.95
CA PRO A 126 -10.74 4.34 3.17
C PRO A 126 -12.09 5.08 3.09
N THR A 127 -12.69 5.22 1.90
CA THR A 127 -14.05 5.77 1.72
C THR A 127 -15.16 4.70 1.74
N GLY A 128 -14.84 3.48 2.18
CA GLY A 128 -15.80 2.41 2.45
C GLY A 128 -15.91 1.33 1.36
N GLN A 129 -15.04 1.31 0.34
CA GLN A 129 -15.05 0.26 -0.67
C GLN A 129 -14.01 -0.83 -0.39
N ASN A 130 -14.45 -2.05 -0.05
CA ASN A 130 -13.54 -3.19 0.15
C ASN A 130 -12.41 -2.91 1.17
N HIS A 131 -12.74 -2.17 2.22
CA HIS A 131 -11.89 -1.93 3.39
C HIS A 131 -12.68 -2.31 4.64
N PRO A 132 -12.05 -2.85 5.71
CA PRO A 132 -12.76 -3.22 6.94
C PRO A 132 -13.53 -2.08 7.61
N ARG A 133 -13.19 -0.83 7.25
CA ARG A 133 -13.79 0.40 7.79
C ARG A 133 -13.93 1.49 6.73
N ALA A 134 -14.98 2.29 6.82
CA ALA A 134 -14.98 3.62 6.22
C ALA A 134 -14.32 4.60 7.20
N ILE A 135 -13.15 5.12 6.83
CA ILE A 135 -12.35 6.01 7.67
C ILE A 135 -12.82 7.46 7.52
N PHE A 136 -13.19 7.86 6.29
CA PHE A 136 -13.74 9.18 5.99
C PHE A 136 -14.75 9.11 4.84
N GLY A 137 -15.59 10.14 4.72
CA GLY A 137 -16.58 10.27 3.65
C GLY A 137 -15.92 10.50 2.29
N ARG A 138 -16.65 10.20 1.21
CA ARG A 138 -16.19 10.47 -0.17
C ARG A 138 -16.09 11.97 -0.49
N ASP A 139 -16.79 12.77 0.30
CA ASP A 139 -16.87 14.22 0.28
C ASP A 139 -15.93 14.89 1.30
N ASP A 140 -15.14 14.12 2.05
CA ASP A 140 -14.15 14.66 2.97
C ASP A 140 -13.05 15.41 2.17
N PRO A 141 -12.68 16.65 2.56
CA PRO A 141 -11.66 17.42 1.86
C PRO A 141 -10.31 16.71 1.70
N VAL A 142 -9.97 15.73 2.55
CA VAL A 142 -8.72 14.97 2.35
C VAL A 142 -8.74 14.12 1.09
N VAL A 143 -9.93 13.74 0.61
CA VAL A 143 -10.07 12.99 -0.65
C VAL A 143 -9.55 13.84 -1.81
N ASP A 144 -9.74 15.16 -1.77
CA ASP A 144 -9.20 16.07 -2.79
C ASP A 144 -7.68 16.12 -2.79
N LEU A 145 -7.02 15.95 -1.64
CA LEU A 145 -5.56 15.83 -1.57
C LEU A 145 -5.08 14.56 -2.28
N MET A 146 -5.79 13.45 -2.10
CA MET A 146 -5.50 12.19 -2.78
C MET A 146 -5.65 12.35 -4.30
N ARG A 147 -6.73 13.01 -4.75
CA ARG A 147 -6.94 13.32 -6.17
C ARG A 147 -5.85 14.23 -6.72
N GLN A 148 -5.42 15.24 -5.96
CA GLN A 148 -4.31 16.11 -6.34
C GLN A 148 -3.02 15.33 -6.50
N TRP A 149 -2.71 14.42 -5.58
CA TRP A 149 -1.53 13.57 -5.70
C TRP A 149 -1.63 12.60 -6.89
N ALA A 150 -2.82 12.05 -7.14
CA ALA A 150 -3.10 11.24 -8.34
C ALA A 150 -2.81 11.99 -9.65
N ALA A 151 -2.86 13.34 -9.65
CA ALA A 151 -2.62 14.16 -10.83
C ALA A 151 -1.17 14.70 -10.93
N ARG A 152 -0.30 14.43 -9.94
CA ARG A 152 1.07 14.96 -9.86
C ARG A 152 2.15 13.91 -10.06
#